data_AF-I3SL67-F1
#
_entry.id   AF-I3SL67-F1
#
_cell.length_a   1.000
_cell.length_b   1.000
_cell.length_c   1.000
_cell.angle_alpha   90.00
_cell.angle_beta   90.00
_cell.angle_gamma   90.00
#
_symmetry.space_group_name_H-M   'P 1'
#
loop_
_entity.id
_entity.type
_entity.pdbx_description
1 polymer ?
#
loop_
_entity_poly.entity_id
_entity_poly.type
_entity_poly.pdbx_seq_one_letter_code
_entity_poly.pdbx_strand_id
1 'polypeptide(L)'
;MEGAVRETREEANADVEVISPFAQLDIPLIGQTYMIFLAKLKKPHFSPGPESSECQLFSLDDIPFNSLSFSSMVVTLSLYIEDMKAGKPKFHYGTINKRPGTSPSDSHAYTLDHHMHT
;
A
#
# COMPACT_ATOMS: atom_id res chain seq x y z
N MET A 1 3.30 14.16 2.73
CA MET A 1 4.60 13.51 2.92
C MET A 1 4.91 13.28 4.39
N GLU A 2 4.87 14.32 5.23
CA GLU A 2 5.11 14.19 6.69
C GLU A 2 4.22 13.12 7.36
N GLY A 3 2.95 13.04 6.94
CA GLY A 3 2.04 11.98 7.39
C GLY A 3 2.58 10.56 7.15
N ALA A 4 3.06 10.26 5.94
CA ALA A 4 3.59 8.92 5.62
C ALA A 4 4.81 8.54 6.48
N VAL A 5 5.68 9.52 6.78
CA VAL A 5 6.83 9.33 7.67
C VAL A 5 6.36 9.08 9.11
N ARG A 6 5.41 9.89 9.60
CA ARG A 6 4.84 9.74 10.94
C ARG A 6 4.18 8.37 11.13
N GLU A 7 3.28 7.98 10.23
CA GLU A 7 2.60 6.67 10.28
C GLU A 7 3.61 5.51 10.27
N THR A 8 4.62 5.57 9.41
CA THR A 8 5.67 4.53 9.36
C THR A 8 6.49 4.46 10.67
N ARG A 9 6.73 5.60 11.32
CA ARG A 9 7.40 5.65 12.61
C ARG A 9 6.51 5.10 13.73
N GLU A 10 5.23 5.46 13.76
CA GLU A 10 4.28 5.01 14.77
C GLU A 10 4.07 3.49 14.71
N GLU A 11 3.92 2.93 13.51
CA GLU A 11 3.58 1.51 13.32
C GLU A 11 4.78 0.56 13.28
N ALA A 12 5.93 1.02 12.78
CA ALA A 12 7.09 0.15 12.56
C ALA A 12 8.38 0.65 13.20
N ASN A 13 8.33 1.74 13.99
CA ASN A 13 9.49 2.43 14.57
C ASN A 13 10.59 2.74 13.53
N ALA A 14 10.24 2.75 12.25
CA ALA A 14 11.18 2.80 11.15
C ALA A 14 11.43 4.26 10.72
N ASP A 15 12.69 4.58 10.44
CA ASP A 15 13.06 5.88 9.88
C ASP A 15 13.18 5.77 8.36
N VAL A 16 12.32 6.50 7.66
CA VAL A 16 12.24 6.44 6.20
C VAL A 16 12.47 7.80 5.56
N GLU A 17 12.98 7.77 4.33
CA GLU A 17 13.04 8.90 3.42
C GLU A 17 12.02 8.67 2.31
N VAL A 18 11.02 9.56 2.19
CA VAL A 18 10.02 9.45 1.12
C VAL A 18 10.67 9.81 -0.21
N ILE A 19 10.53 8.92 -1.20
CA ILE A 19 11.08 9.07 -2.55
C ILE A 19 10.07 9.79 -3.44
N SER A 20 8.84 9.27 -3.52
CA SER A 20 7.81 9.79 -4.40
C SER A 20 6.42 9.29 -3.98
N PRO A 21 5.34 9.99 -4.37
CA PRO A 21 4.02 9.38 -4.45
C PRO A 21 4.07 8.16 -5.38
N PHE A 22 3.24 7.17 -5.12
CA PHE A 22 3.18 5.95 -5.91
C PHE A 22 1.77 5.58 -6.32
N ALA A 23 0.81 5.64 -5.40
CA ALA A 23 -0.58 5.34 -5.72
C ALA A 23 -1.53 6.28 -5.00
N GLN A 24 -2.50 6.84 -5.75
CA GLN A 24 -3.69 7.46 -5.19
C GLN A 24 -4.90 6.57 -5.49
N LEU A 25 -5.57 6.09 -4.45
CA LEU A 25 -6.65 5.11 -4.55
C LEU A 25 -7.90 5.63 -3.86
N ASP A 26 -8.94 5.87 -4.64
CA ASP A 26 -10.25 6.27 -4.12
C ASP A 26 -11.07 5.02 -3.77
N ILE A 27 -11.73 5.01 -2.61
CA ILE A 27 -12.59 3.92 -2.15
C ILE A 27 -13.96 4.51 -1.75
N PRO A 28 -14.86 4.78 -2.73
CA PRO A 28 -16.10 5.52 -2.50
C PRO A 28 -17.02 4.87 -1.47
N LEU A 29 -17.06 3.53 -1.41
CA LEU A 29 -17.95 2.79 -0.49
C LEU A 29 -17.72 3.19 0.98
N ILE A 30 -16.48 3.49 1.36
CA ILE A 30 -16.11 3.91 2.72
C ILE A 30 -15.80 5.40 2.82
N GLY A 31 -15.95 6.16 1.72
CA GLY A 31 -15.71 7.60 1.67
C GLY A 31 -14.27 8.03 1.93
N GLN A 32 -13.28 7.22 1.52
CA GLN A 32 -11.86 7.48 1.79
C GLN A 32 -11.02 7.49 0.51
N THR A 33 -9.96 8.30 0.53
CA THR A 33 -8.89 8.32 -0.49
C THR A 33 -7.57 8.02 0.20
N TYR A 34 -6.82 7.07 -0.34
CA TYR A 34 -5.49 6.69 0.15
C TYR A 34 -4.42 7.26 -0.77
N MET A 35 -3.38 7.86 -0.19
CA MET A 35 -2.18 8.27 -0.90
C MET A 35 -1.00 7.47 -0.35
N ILE A 36 -0.43 6.60 -1.18
CA ILE A 36 0.68 5.73 -0.85
C ILE A 36 1.96 6.28 -1.47
N PHE A 37 3.05 6.22 -0.71
CA PHE A 37 4.37 6.71 -1.11
C PHE A 37 5.38 5.58 -1.14
N LEU A 38 6.31 5.65 -2.09
CA LEU A 38 7.54 4.88 -2.01
C LEU A 38 8.50 5.58 -1.06
N ALA A 39 9.11 4.82 -0.17
CA ALA A 39 10.07 5.33 0.78
C ALA A 39 11.25 4.37 0.92
N LYS A 40 12.43 4.95 1.18
CA LYS A 40 13.64 4.21 1.49
C LYS A 40 13.81 4.14 2.99
N LEU A 41 13.98 2.93 3.50
CA LEU A 41 14.41 2.72 4.88
C LEU A 41 15.83 3.25 5.06
N LYS A 42 16.03 4.23 5.94
CA LYS A 42 17.33 4.91 6.11
C LYS A 42 18.36 4.03 6.82
N LYS A 43 17.90 3.18 7.74
CA LYS A 43 18.73 2.26 8.53
C LYS A 43 17.96 0.95 8.71
N PRO A 44 18.61 -0.21 8.80
CA PRO A 44 17.95 -1.51 8.99
C PRO A 44 17.43 -1.71 10.42
N HIS A 45 16.84 -0.68 11.03
CA HIS A 45 16.25 -0.69 12.35
C HIS A 45 14.76 -0.40 12.23
N PHE A 46 13.96 -1.36 12.65
CA PHE A 46 12.51 -1.30 12.72
C PHE A 46 12.05 -2.28 13.80
N SER A 47 10.86 -2.04 14.36
CA SER A 47 10.23 -2.89 15.37
C SER A 47 8.74 -2.59 15.41
N PRO A 48 7.88 -3.56 15.76
CA PRO A 48 6.45 -3.29 15.87
C PRO A 48 6.17 -2.10 16.80
N GLY A 49 5.30 -1.21 16.35
CA GLY A 49 4.72 -0.12 17.12
C GLY A 49 3.60 -0.60 18.05
N PRO A 50 2.94 0.30 18.79
CA PRO A 50 1.90 -0.07 19.76
C PRO A 50 0.69 -0.77 19.15
N GLU A 51 0.37 -0.49 17.88
CA GLU A 51 -0.77 -1.08 17.16
C GLU A 51 -0.38 -2.28 16.29
N SER A 52 0.92 -2.62 16.25
CA SER A 52 1.47 -3.71 15.45
C SER A 52 1.92 -4.87 16.33
N SER A 53 1.51 -6.10 16.03
CA SER A 53 1.99 -7.29 16.76
C SER A 53 3.38 -7.74 16.31
N GLU A 54 3.68 -7.57 15.02
CA GLU A 54 4.94 -7.95 14.39
C GLU A 54 5.25 -7.01 13.23
N CYS A 55 6.54 -6.85 12.91
CA CYS A 55 7.01 -6.15 11.73
C CYS A 55 8.16 -6.94 11.11
N GLN A 56 8.11 -7.15 9.79
CA GLN A 56 9.11 -7.92 9.05
C GLN A 56 9.32 -7.33 7.64
N LEU A 57 10.51 -7.52 7.09
CA LEU A 57 10.81 -7.24 5.68
C LEU A 57 10.53 -8.49 4.82
N PHE A 58 9.88 -8.27 3.69
CA PHE A 58 9.56 -9.32 2.73
C PHE A 58 10.27 -9.06 1.40
N SER A 59 10.77 -10.11 0.76
CA SER A 59 11.07 -10.05 -0.68
C SER A 59 9.75 -10.00 -1.46
N LEU A 60 9.79 -9.58 -2.73
CA LEU A 60 8.56 -9.44 -3.53
C LEU A 60 7.79 -10.76 -3.69
N ASP A 61 8.50 -11.88 -3.76
CA ASP A 61 7.90 -13.21 -3.94
C ASP A 61 7.38 -13.79 -2.61
N ASP A 62 7.78 -13.23 -1.47
CA ASP A 62 7.39 -13.69 -0.13
C ASP A 62 6.19 -12.92 0.44
N ILE A 63 5.64 -11.94 -0.28
CA ILE A 63 4.53 -11.12 0.21
C ILE A 63 3.28 -12.00 0.41
N PRO A 64 2.69 -12.06 1.63
CA PRO A 64 1.55 -12.92 1.91
C PRO A 64 0.23 -12.28 1.47
N PHE A 65 0.00 -12.19 0.15
CA PHE A 65 -1.16 -11.48 -0.42
C PHE A 65 -2.52 -11.94 0.13
N ASN A 66 -2.69 -13.24 0.38
CA ASN A 66 -3.93 -13.81 0.90
C ASN A 66 -4.23 -13.39 2.36
N SER A 67 -3.23 -12.87 3.08
CA SER A 67 -3.35 -12.42 4.47
C SER A 67 -3.49 -10.90 4.59
N LEU A 68 -3.47 -10.16 3.48
CA LEU A 68 -3.61 -8.70 3.50
C LEU A 68 -5.06 -8.29 3.78
N SER A 69 -5.25 -7.44 4.79
CA SER A 69 -6.58 -6.99 5.24
C SER A 69 -7.23 -5.91 4.35
N PHE A 70 -6.44 -5.20 3.54
CA PHE A 70 -6.93 -4.03 2.80
C PHE A 70 -6.66 -4.17 1.30
N SER A 71 -7.73 -4.00 0.50
CA SER A 71 -7.65 -3.99 -0.96
C SER A 71 -6.71 -2.90 -1.49
N SER A 72 -6.58 -1.76 -0.80
CA SER A 72 -5.63 -0.71 -1.17
C SER A 72 -4.18 -1.22 -1.15
N MET A 73 -3.81 -2.04 -0.17
CA MET A 73 -2.47 -2.62 -0.09
C MET A 73 -2.28 -3.76 -1.10
N VAL A 74 -3.32 -4.58 -1.34
CA VAL A 74 -3.29 -5.60 -2.41
C VAL A 74 -3.05 -4.93 -3.77
N VAL A 75 -3.81 -3.89 -4.11
CA VAL A 75 -3.67 -3.13 -5.36
C VAL A 75 -2.28 -2.50 -5.45
N THR A 76 -1.87 -1.76 -4.43
CA THR A 76 -0.58 -1.05 -4.40
C THR A 76 0.58 -2.02 -4.63
N LEU A 77 0.64 -3.12 -3.88
CA LEU A 77 1.75 -4.07 -4.00
C LEU A 77 1.73 -4.82 -5.34
N SER A 78 0.55 -5.11 -5.89
CA SER A 78 0.44 -5.73 -7.22
C SER A 78 0.98 -4.80 -8.32
N LEU A 79 0.57 -3.53 -8.30
CA LEU A 79 1.07 -2.51 -9.23
C LEU A 79 2.59 -2.31 -9.10
N TYR A 80 3.10 -2.30 -7.87
CA TYR A 80 4.54 -2.15 -7.62
C TYR A 80 5.32 -3.32 -8.23
N ILE A 81 4.85 -4.56 -8.05
CA ILE A 81 5.49 -5.74 -8.64
C ILE A 81 5.47 -5.67 -10.17
N GLU A 82 4.34 -5.26 -10.78
CA GLU A 82 4.23 -5.09 -12.23
C GLU A 82 5.22 -4.03 -12.76
N ASP A 83 5.30 -2.89 -12.10
CA ASP A 83 6.23 -1.82 -12.47
C ASP A 83 7.69 -2.21 -12.29
N MET A 84 8.02 -2.96 -11.24
CA MET A 84 9.37 -3.49 -11.05
C MET A 84 9.76 -4.48 -12.15
N LYS A 85 8.81 -5.28 -12.65
CA LYS A 85 9.02 -6.13 -13.85
C LYS A 85 9.20 -5.29 -15.11
N ALA A 86 8.54 -4.13 -15.21
CA ALA A 86 8.68 -3.18 -16.31
C ALA A 86 9.91 -2.25 -16.19
N GLY A 87 10.65 -2.33 -15.08
CA GLY A 87 11.94 -1.69 -14.86
C GLY A 87 11.93 -0.37 -14.09
N LYS A 88 10.76 0.23 -13.81
CA LYS A 88 10.66 1.42 -12.94
C LYS A 88 9.25 1.60 -12.36
N PRO A 89 9.13 2.11 -11.12
CA PRO A 89 7.86 2.59 -10.58
C PRO A 89 7.31 3.78 -11.36
N LYS A 90 5.99 3.82 -11.48
CA LYS A 90 5.18 4.91 -12.01
C LYS A 90 4.23 5.39 -10.93
N PHE A 91 3.67 6.57 -11.13
CA PHE A 91 2.55 7.00 -10.31
C PHE A 91 1.27 6.37 -10.86
N HIS A 92 0.41 5.85 -9.99
CA HIS A 92 -0.88 5.28 -10.32
C HIS A 92 -2.02 6.06 -9.67
N TYR A 93 -3.12 6.20 -10.42
CA TYR A 93 -4.40 6.63 -9.89
C TYR A 93 -5.44 5.55 -10.19
N GLY A 94 -6.39 5.32 -9.29
CA GLY A 94 -7.53 4.44 -9.57
C GLY A 94 -8.60 4.47 -8.50
N THR A 95 -9.75 3.90 -8.83
CA THR A 95 -10.89 3.73 -7.91
C THR A 95 -11.06 2.25 -7.57
N ILE A 96 -11.00 1.92 -6.29
CA ILE A 96 -11.31 0.58 -5.79
C ILE A 96 -12.81 0.51 -5.52
N ASN A 97 -13.54 -0.15 -6.43
CA ASN A 97 -14.96 -0.42 -6.26
C ASN A 97 -15.15 -1.81 -5.65
N LYS A 98 -15.65 -1.85 -4.41
CA LYS A 98 -15.95 -3.09 -3.69
C LYS A 98 -17.13 -3.80 -4.35
N ARG A 99 -17.03 -5.12 -4.51
CA ARG A 99 -18.09 -5.89 -5.15
C ARG A 99 -19.36 -5.85 -4.29
N PRO A 100 -20.55 -5.62 -4.88
CA PRO A 100 -21.80 -5.69 -4.15
C PRO A 100 -22.00 -7.07 -3.51
N GLY A 101 -22.46 -7.10 -2.26
CA GLY A 101 -22.74 -8.33 -1.54
C GLY A 101 -21.54 -9.01 -0.87
N THR A 102 -20.33 -8.43 -0.97
CA THR A 102 -19.15 -8.89 -0.22
C THR A 102 -18.89 -8.03 1.00
N SER A 103 -18.13 -8.56 1.97
CA SER A 103 -17.72 -7.76 3.13
C SER A 103 -16.91 -6.54 2.67
N PRO A 104 -17.09 -5.35 3.26
CA PRO A 104 -16.22 -4.20 3.01
C PRO A 104 -14.74 -4.50 3.31
N SER A 105 -14.49 -5.41 4.25
CA SER A 105 -13.14 -5.89 4.62
C SER A 105 -12.57 -6.94 3.67
N ASP A 106 -13.33 -7.43 2.69
CA ASP A 106 -12.79 -8.36 1.70
C ASP A 106 -11.77 -7.64 0.80
N SER A 107 -10.51 -8.04 0.91
CA SER A 107 -9.38 -7.42 0.24
C SER A 107 -9.24 -7.85 -1.23
N HIS A 108 -9.93 -8.91 -1.66
CA HIS A 108 -9.86 -9.44 -3.03
C HIS A 108 -11.16 -9.23 -3.84
N ALA A 109 -12.27 -8.93 -3.17
CA ALA A 109 -13.54 -8.63 -3.82
C ALA A 109 -13.68 -7.16 -4.25
N TYR A 110 -12.92 -6.78 -5.28
CA TYR A 110 -13.00 -5.43 -5.87
C TYR A 110 -12.82 -5.45 -7.40
N THR A 111 -13.10 -4.30 -8.02
CA THR A 111 -12.57 -3.90 -9.33
C THR A 111 -11.70 -2.66 -9.16
N LEU A 112 -10.70 -2.50 -10.04
CA LEU A 112 -9.88 -1.30 -10.12
C LEU A 112 -10.29 -0.52 -11.38
N ASP A 113 -11.09 0.50 -11.18
CA ASP A 113 -11.66 1.30 -12.26
C ASP A 113 -10.87 2.62 -12.40
N HIS A 114 -11.00 3.27 -13.56
CA HIS A 114 -10.28 4.52 -13.87
C HIS A 114 -8.76 4.45 -13.62
N HIS A 115 -8.17 3.27 -13.79
CA HIS A 115 -6.74 3.08 -13.57
C HIS A 115 -5.94 3.85 -14.62
N MET A 116 -5.12 4.78 -14.15
CA MET A 116 -4.21 5.57 -14.97
C MET A 116 -2.82 5.53 -14.37
N HIS A 117 -1.78 5.62 -15.20
CA HIS A 117 -0.40 5.70 -14.73
C HIS A 117 0.43 6.69 -15.55
N THR A 118 1.45 7.30 -14.92
CA THR A 118 2.37 8.26 -15.58
C THR A 118 3.83 7.90 -15.34
#